data_AF-A0AAQ1P413-F1
#
_entry.id   AF-A0AAQ1P413-F1
#
_cell.length_a   1.000
_cell.length_b   1.000
_cell.length_c   1.000
_cell.angle_alpha   90.00
_cell.angle_beta   90.00
_cell.angle_gamma   90.00
#
_symmetry.space_group_name_H-M   'P 1'
#
loop_
_entity.id
_entity.type
_entity.pdbx_description
1 polymer ?
#
loop_
_entity_poly.entity_id
_entity_poly.type
_entity_poly.pdbx_seq_one_letter_code
_entity_poly.pdbx_strand_id
1 'polypeptide(L)'
;MPESPFEYDGKYKPSGDVRHVIDWSGYSGEVNIPNSLRIFYGFLEESEKRRISFIVQSGTVYREQFTFEIYSKDPQISEFNKIFSQSNIQIPNFSKSVRTYDYDTKGTNIPGIPERVKKEAVDFFKDAKNIILVGLGAFIVWQIVKDDILGRGK
;
A
#
# COMPACT_ATOMS: atom_id res chain seq x y z
N MET A 1 -20.13 -15.16 -27.53
CA MET A 1 -19.20 -14.08 -27.89
C MET A 1 -17.85 -14.45 -27.28
N PRO A 2 -16.75 -14.47 -28.04
CA PRO A 2 -15.45 -14.84 -27.48
C PRO A 2 -14.95 -13.69 -26.60
N GLU A 3 -14.61 -14.00 -25.37
CA GLU A 3 -14.00 -13.06 -24.43
C GLU A 3 -12.63 -12.63 -24.98
N SER A 4 -12.44 -11.32 -25.11
CA SER A 4 -11.15 -10.74 -25.50
C SER A 4 -10.10 -11.14 -24.45
N PRO A 5 -8.95 -11.73 -24.83
CA PRO A 5 -7.92 -12.18 -23.90
C PRO A 5 -7.19 -11.03 -23.15
N PHE A 6 -7.67 -9.79 -23.26
CA PHE A 6 -7.07 -8.60 -22.68
C PHE A 6 -8.01 -7.80 -21.76
N GLU A 7 -9.20 -8.31 -21.42
CA GLU A 7 -10.02 -7.69 -20.38
C GLU A 7 -9.45 -8.04 -18.99
N TYR A 8 -8.67 -7.09 -18.44
CA TYR A 8 -8.24 -7.15 -17.05
C TYR A 8 -9.46 -6.92 -16.15
N ASP A 9 -10.06 -7.99 -15.65
CA ASP A 9 -11.23 -7.94 -14.75
C ASP A 9 -10.87 -7.45 -13.33
N GLY A 10 -9.59 -7.18 -13.09
CA GLY A 10 -9.06 -6.72 -11.82
C GLY A 10 -9.07 -7.75 -10.72
N LYS A 11 -9.61 -8.97 -10.92
CA LYS A 11 -9.70 -9.96 -9.87
C LYS A 11 -8.30 -10.44 -9.50
N TYR A 12 -8.01 -10.32 -8.21
CA TYR A 12 -6.78 -10.83 -7.67
C TYR A 12 -6.99 -12.28 -7.23
N LYS A 13 -6.05 -13.16 -7.59
CA LYS A 13 -5.97 -14.52 -7.04
C LYS A 13 -4.95 -14.50 -5.90
N PRO A 14 -5.40 -14.55 -4.63
CA PRO A 14 -4.49 -14.54 -3.49
C PRO A 14 -3.56 -15.75 -3.46
N SER A 15 -2.34 -15.51 -2.99
CA SER A 15 -1.33 -16.52 -2.65
C SER A 15 -1.63 -17.16 -1.29
N GLY A 16 -2.14 -16.36 -0.35
CA GLY A 16 -2.60 -16.76 0.97
C GLY A 16 -3.87 -16.00 1.37
N ASP A 17 -4.09 -15.85 2.67
CA ASP A 17 -5.19 -15.00 3.16
C ASP A 17 -4.89 -13.54 2.85
N VAL A 18 -5.92 -12.78 2.50
CA VAL A 18 -5.84 -11.31 2.36
C VAL A 18 -6.39 -10.68 3.63
N ARG A 19 -5.66 -9.72 4.16
CA ARG A 19 -6.05 -8.99 5.37
C ARG A 19 -6.32 -7.54 5.07
N HIS A 20 -7.44 -7.02 5.58
CA HIS A 20 -7.67 -5.59 5.69
C HIS A 20 -7.04 -5.07 6.98
N VAL A 21 -6.26 -4.01 6.90
CA VAL A 21 -5.47 -3.47 8.01
C VAL A 21 -5.93 -2.07 8.35
N ILE A 22 -5.99 -1.78 9.64
CA ILE A 22 -5.94 -0.41 10.17
C ILE A 22 -4.59 -0.24 10.86
N ASP A 23 -3.82 0.74 10.41
CA ASP A 23 -2.46 1.04 10.85
C ASP A 23 -2.43 2.46 11.42
N TRP A 24 -2.19 2.58 12.72
CA TRP A 24 -2.08 3.86 13.42
C TRP A 24 -0.63 4.16 13.83
N SER A 25 0.37 3.61 13.13
CA SER A 25 1.78 3.91 13.37
C SER A 25 2.12 5.41 13.28
N GLY A 26 1.32 6.19 12.54
CA GLY A 26 1.40 7.65 12.47
C GLY A 26 0.86 8.39 13.70
N TYR A 27 0.31 7.69 14.69
CA TYR A 27 -0.17 8.24 15.96
C TYR A 27 0.61 7.64 17.12
N SER A 28 1.18 8.48 17.98
CA SER A 28 2.00 8.05 19.13
C SER A 28 1.19 7.73 20.39
N GLY A 29 -0.05 8.25 20.50
CA GLY A 29 -0.91 8.06 21.66
C GLY A 29 -1.53 6.67 21.77
N GLU A 30 -2.34 6.50 22.83
CA GLU A 30 -3.07 5.27 23.08
C GLU A 30 -4.31 5.17 22.19
N VAL A 31 -4.60 3.96 21.73
CA VAL A 31 -5.81 3.63 20.96
C VAL A 31 -6.65 2.64 21.73
N ASN A 32 -7.96 2.79 21.62
CA ASN A 32 -8.94 1.86 22.17
C ASN A 32 -9.31 0.83 21.11
N ILE A 33 -9.12 -0.46 21.43
CA ILE A 33 -9.50 -1.58 20.58
C ILE A 33 -10.72 -2.28 21.21
N PRO A 34 -11.95 -1.90 20.84
CA PRO A 34 -13.15 -2.49 21.43
C PRO A 34 -13.28 -3.98 21.10
N ASN A 35 -13.91 -4.73 22.02
CA ASN A 35 -14.17 -6.16 21.84
C ASN A 35 -15.03 -6.48 20.60
N SER A 36 -15.83 -5.52 20.12
CA SER A 36 -16.60 -5.66 18.88
C SER A 36 -15.72 -5.84 17.64
N LEU A 37 -14.46 -5.40 17.64
CA LEU A 37 -13.53 -5.67 16.53
C LEU A 37 -13.02 -7.11 16.56
N ARG A 38 -12.99 -7.75 17.74
CA ARG A 38 -12.46 -9.11 17.92
C ARG A 38 -13.38 -10.19 17.33
N ILE A 39 -14.61 -9.84 16.95
CA ILE A 39 -15.57 -10.77 16.34
C ILE A 39 -15.30 -10.98 14.84
N PHE A 40 -14.54 -10.08 14.20
CA PHE A 40 -14.24 -10.17 12.78
C PHE A 40 -13.37 -11.39 12.50
N TYR A 41 -13.65 -12.07 11.40
CA TYR A 41 -12.98 -13.32 11.06
C TYR A 41 -11.47 -13.12 10.92
N GLY A 42 -10.70 -13.97 11.61
CA GLY A 42 -9.24 -13.86 11.61
C GLY A 42 -8.74 -12.52 12.19
N PHE A 43 -9.46 -11.92 13.13
CA PHE A 43 -8.97 -10.73 13.82
C PHE A 43 -7.56 -10.98 14.39
N LEU A 44 -6.67 -10.03 14.14
CA LEU A 44 -5.31 -10.05 14.65
C LEU A 44 -4.92 -8.65 15.10
N GLU A 45 -4.49 -8.55 16.35
CA GLU A 45 -3.94 -7.35 16.95
C GLU A 45 -2.42 -7.50 17.04
N GLU A 46 -1.70 -6.54 16.45
CA GLU A 46 -0.24 -6.46 16.50
C GLU A 46 0.15 -5.13 17.14
N SER A 47 0.02 -5.06 18.47
CA SER A 47 0.20 -3.82 19.24
C SER A 47 1.60 -3.22 19.04
N GLU A 48 2.64 -4.04 18.92
CA GLU A 48 4.03 -3.60 18.64
C GLU A 48 4.15 -2.83 17.31
N LYS A 49 3.36 -3.23 16.31
CA LYS A 49 3.34 -2.61 14.98
C LYS A 49 2.26 -1.55 14.85
N ARG A 50 1.50 -1.28 15.92
CA ARG A 50 0.39 -0.32 15.94
C ARG A 50 -0.63 -0.59 14.81
N ARG A 51 -1.02 -1.85 14.67
CA ARG A 51 -2.00 -2.26 13.66
C ARG A 51 -2.95 -3.34 14.15
N ILE A 52 -4.15 -3.34 13.60
CA ILE A 52 -5.12 -4.43 13.70
C ILE A 52 -5.53 -4.84 12.30
N SER A 53 -5.98 -6.08 12.16
CA SER A 53 -6.46 -6.58 10.87
C SER A 53 -7.52 -7.65 11.03
N PHE A 54 -8.26 -7.90 9.96
CA PHE A 54 -9.10 -9.09 9.83
C PHE A 54 -8.94 -9.68 8.42
N ILE A 55 -9.29 -10.95 8.26
CA ILE A 55 -9.22 -11.65 6.97
C ILE A 55 -10.49 -11.32 6.17
N VAL A 56 -10.32 -10.79 4.96
CA VAL A 56 -11.43 -10.46 4.07
C VAL A 56 -11.98 -11.71 3.37
N GLN A 57 -13.22 -11.61 2.90
CA GLN A 57 -13.88 -12.67 2.14
C GLN A 57 -13.11 -13.03 0.86
N SER A 58 -12.96 -14.33 0.62
CA SER A 58 -12.39 -14.82 -0.64
C SER A 58 -13.23 -14.37 -1.83
N GLY A 59 -12.58 -13.92 -2.90
CA GLY A 59 -13.24 -13.49 -4.14
C GLY A 59 -13.67 -12.02 -4.16
N THR A 60 -13.50 -11.27 -3.08
CA THR A 60 -13.74 -9.82 -3.05
C THR A 60 -12.47 -9.00 -3.21
N VAL A 61 -11.35 -9.65 -3.55
CA VAL A 61 -10.04 -9.00 -3.64
C VAL A 61 -9.69 -8.72 -5.08
N TYR A 62 -9.21 -7.51 -5.31
CA TYR A 62 -8.84 -6.98 -6.60
C TYR A 62 -7.43 -6.41 -6.54
N ARG A 63 -6.81 -6.29 -7.70
CA ARG A 63 -5.53 -5.59 -7.85
C ARG A 63 -5.73 -4.36 -8.72
N GLU A 64 -5.14 -3.25 -8.31
CA GLU A 64 -5.06 -2.07 -9.14
C GLU A 64 -4.16 -2.29 -10.36
N GLN A 65 -4.59 -1.74 -11.50
CA GLN A 65 -3.84 -1.88 -12.73
C GLN A 65 -2.48 -1.18 -12.60
N PHE A 66 -1.41 -1.85 -13.03
CA PHE A 66 -0.02 -1.34 -13.01
C PHE A 66 0.58 -1.08 -11.62
N THR A 67 -0.05 -1.51 -10.52
CA THR A 67 0.54 -1.43 -9.18
C THR A 67 0.62 -2.82 -8.53
N PHE A 68 1.38 -2.89 -7.43
CA PHE A 68 1.39 -4.07 -6.56
C PHE A 68 0.32 -4.00 -5.47
N GLU A 69 -0.51 -2.95 -5.50
CA GLU A 69 -1.53 -2.72 -4.49
C GLU A 69 -2.74 -3.59 -4.78
N ILE A 70 -3.20 -4.24 -3.72
CA ILE A 70 -4.45 -4.98 -3.74
C ILE A 70 -5.44 -4.22 -2.86
N TYR A 71 -6.71 -4.35 -3.20
CA TYR A 71 -7.81 -3.76 -2.45
C TYR A 71 -9.00 -4.71 -2.47
N SER A 72 -9.85 -4.60 -1.46
CA SER A 72 -10.94 -5.52 -1.22
C SER A 72 -12.24 -4.77 -1.15
N LYS A 73 -13.27 -5.36 -1.75
CA LYS A 73 -14.65 -4.87 -1.70
C LYS A 73 -15.49 -5.64 -0.68
N ASP A 74 -14.85 -6.21 0.34
CA ASP A 74 -15.56 -6.91 1.42
C ASP A 74 -16.47 -5.91 2.16
N PRO A 75 -17.79 -6.16 2.26
CA PRO A 75 -18.71 -5.26 2.93
C PRO A 75 -18.38 -5.00 4.41
N GLN A 76 -17.66 -5.92 5.07
CA GLN A 76 -17.25 -5.79 6.47
C GLN A 76 -16.21 -4.70 6.71
N ILE A 77 -15.46 -4.28 5.69
CA ILE A 77 -14.41 -3.25 5.80
C ILE A 77 -14.98 -1.94 6.31
N SER A 78 -16.13 -1.53 5.78
CA SER A 78 -16.78 -0.27 6.18
C SER A 78 -17.13 -0.27 7.67
N GLU A 79 -17.70 -1.38 8.17
CA GLU A 79 -18.07 -1.51 9.57
C GLU A 79 -16.85 -1.63 10.48
N PHE A 80 -15.81 -2.37 10.07
CA PHE A 80 -14.55 -2.48 10.80
C PHE A 80 -13.90 -1.09 11.01
N ASN A 81 -13.78 -0.31 9.95
CA ASN A 81 -13.21 1.04 9.98
C ASN A 81 -14.07 2.01 10.80
N LYS A 82 -15.40 1.88 10.70
CA LYS A 82 -16.34 2.67 11.49
C LYS A 82 -16.21 2.38 12.98
N ILE A 83 -16.19 1.12 13.40
CA ILE A 83 -16.05 0.76 14.82
C ILE A 83 -14.73 1.30 15.40
N PHE A 84 -13.61 1.14 14.67
CA PHE A 84 -12.32 1.64 15.12
C PHE A 84 -12.28 3.17 15.21
N SER A 85 -12.77 3.87 14.19
CA SER A 85 -12.79 5.35 14.19
C SER A 85 -13.69 5.93 15.29
N GLN A 86 -14.87 5.36 15.51
CA GLN A 86 -15.79 5.78 16.59
C GLN A 86 -15.21 5.54 17.98
N SER A 87 -14.39 4.50 18.14
CA SER A 87 -13.73 4.19 19.42
C SER A 87 -12.49 5.06 19.67
N ASN A 88 -12.05 5.82 18.66
CA ASN A 88 -10.79 6.57 18.67
C ASN A 88 -10.96 8.02 18.17
N ILE A 89 -12.09 8.66 18.50
CA ILE A 89 -12.41 10.04 18.09
C ILE A 89 -11.40 11.09 18.59
N GLN A 90 -10.60 10.75 19.60
CA GLN A 90 -9.56 11.60 20.17
C GLN A 90 -8.32 11.74 19.28
N ILE A 91 -8.15 10.90 18.25
CA ILE A 91 -6.97 10.97 17.36
C ILE A 91 -7.08 12.23 16.48
N PRO A 92 -6.17 13.21 16.62
CA PRO A 92 -6.18 14.39 15.78
C PRO A 92 -5.77 14.03 14.35
N ASN A 93 -6.39 14.67 13.35
CA ASN A 93 -6.10 14.42 11.94
C ASN A 93 -6.14 12.93 11.57
N PHE A 94 -7.20 12.23 11.97
CA PHE A 94 -7.36 10.77 11.82
C PHE A 94 -6.91 10.23 10.45
N SER A 95 -7.30 10.87 9.35
CA SER A 95 -6.93 10.44 7.98
C SER A 95 -5.44 10.55 7.64
N LYS A 96 -4.66 11.36 8.37
CA LYS A 96 -3.20 11.46 8.22
C LYS A 96 -2.46 10.50 9.13
N SER A 97 -3.02 10.25 10.31
CA SER A 97 -2.39 9.45 11.37
C SER A 97 -2.74 7.97 11.30
N VAL A 98 -3.86 7.63 10.68
CA VAL A 98 -4.36 6.25 10.50
C VAL A 98 -4.47 5.95 9.02
N ARG A 99 -3.87 4.84 8.59
CA ARG A 99 -3.92 4.33 7.24
C ARG A 99 -4.69 3.01 7.21
N THR A 100 -5.36 2.76 6.09
CA THR A 100 -6.00 1.48 5.83
C THR A 100 -5.51 0.92 4.52
N TYR A 101 -5.20 -0.37 4.48
CA TYR A 101 -4.70 -1.04 3.28
C TYR A 101 -4.95 -2.54 3.37
N ASP A 102 -4.88 -3.21 2.22
CA ASP A 102 -4.97 -4.66 2.16
C ASP A 102 -3.64 -5.27 1.77
N TYR A 103 -3.33 -6.43 2.34
CA TYR A 103 -2.14 -7.19 1.95
C TYR A 103 -2.40 -8.69 1.94
N ASP A 104 -1.69 -9.37 1.05
CA ASP A 104 -1.66 -10.83 0.98
C ASP A 104 -0.59 -11.35 1.95
N THR A 105 -1.00 -12.24 2.86
CA THR A 105 -0.13 -12.82 3.90
C THR A 105 1.07 -13.59 3.35
N LYS A 106 0.99 -14.12 2.12
CA LYS A 106 2.11 -14.79 1.43
C LYS A 106 2.75 -13.91 0.35
N GLY A 107 2.37 -12.63 0.30
CA GLY A 107 2.87 -11.67 -0.66
C GLY A 107 2.03 -11.59 -1.92
N THR A 108 2.04 -10.40 -2.52
CA THR A 108 1.29 -10.04 -3.71
C THR A 108 1.74 -10.87 -4.93
N ASN A 109 0.85 -11.69 -5.50
CA ASN A 109 1.10 -12.52 -6.68
C ASN A 109 0.88 -11.79 -8.00
N ILE A 110 1.94 -11.38 -8.69
CA ILE A 110 1.86 -10.74 -10.01
C ILE A 110 1.68 -11.83 -11.08
N PRO A 111 0.62 -11.79 -11.92
CA PRO A 111 0.51 -12.68 -13.07
C PRO A 111 1.72 -12.46 -14.00
N GLY A 112 2.43 -13.53 -14.34
CA GLY A 112 3.53 -13.49 -15.31
C GLY A 112 4.92 -13.14 -14.77
N ILE A 113 5.08 -12.82 -13.48
CA ILE A 113 6.41 -12.54 -12.88
C ILE A 113 6.75 -13.62 -11.82
N PRO A 114 7.74 -14.50 -12.07
CA PRO A 114 8.19 -15.49 -11.11
C PRO A 114 8.63 -14.85 -9.80
N GLU A 115 8.39 -15.48 -8.64
CA GLU A 115 8.75 -14.96 -7.31
C GLU A 115 10.21 -14.53 -7.17
N ARG A 116 11.11 -15.17 -7.92
CA ARG A 116 12.55 -14.86 -7.97
C ARG A 116 12.83 -13.45 -8.49
N VAL A 117 12.03 -12.97 -9.43
CA VAL A 117 12.17 -11.65 -10.07
C VAL A 117 11.50 -10.54 -9.25
N LYS A 118 10.57 -10.87 -8.33
CA LYS A 118 9.90 -9.85 -7.49
C LYS A 118 10.85 -9.14 -6.53
N LYS A 119 11.81 -9.86 -5.94
CA LYS A 119 12.85 -9.24 -5.11
C LYS A 119 13.75 -8.32 -5.94
N GLU A 120 14.19 -8.80 -7.11
CA GLU A 120 15.04 -8.04 -8.02
C GLU A 120 14.33 -6.82 -8.60
N ALA A 121 13.03 -6.90 -8.90
CA ALA A 121 12.26 -5.79 -9.43
C ALA A 121 12.03 -4.68 -8.38
N VAL A 122 11.73 -5.03 -7.12
CA VAL A 122 11.55 -4.04 -6.04
C VAL A 122 12.86 -3.29 -5.76
N ASP A 123 13.99 -4.00 -5.75
CA ASP A 123 15.31 -3.39 -5.59
C ASP A 123 15.68 -2.55 -6.82
N PHE A 124 15.42 -3.03 -8.04
CA PHE A 124 15.64 -2.28 -9.28
C PHE A 124 14.79 -1.00 -9.36
N PHE A 125 13.53 -1.01 -8.92
CA PHE A 125 12.69 0.20 -8.89
C PHE A 125 13.19 1.25 -7.88
N LYS A 126 13.74 0.81 -6.73
CA LYS A 126 14.40 1.72 -5.77
C LYS A 126 15.65 2.33 -6.38
N ASP A 127 16.48 1.52 -7.02
CA ASP A 127 17.72 1.98 -7.63
C ASP A 127 17.46 2.88 -8.83
N ALA A 128 16.50 2.53 -9.70
CA ALA A 128 16.10 3.36 -10.83
C ALA A 128 15.56 4.73 -10.38
N LYS A 129 14.74 4.78 -9.31
CA LYS A 129 14.27 6.04 -8.73
C LYS A 129 15.42 6.90 -8.23
N ASN A 130 16.40 6.30 -7.54
CA ASN A 130 17.59 7.01 -7.08
C ASN A 130 18.46 7.51 -8.26
N ILE A 131 18.66 6.68 -9.29
CA ILE A 131 19.43 7.05 -10.49
C ILE A 131 18.75 8.19 -11.26
N ILE A 132 17.42 8.15 -11.41
CA ILE A 132 16.67 9.24 -12.05
C ILE A 132 16.79 10.53 -11.24
N LEU A 133 16.66 10.48 -9.91
CA LEU A 133 16.81 11.65 -9.04
C LEU A 133 18.23 12.24 -9.08
N VAL A 134 19.25 11.39 -9.02
CA VAL A 134 20.66 11.83 -9.10
C VAL A 134 20.98 12.36 -10.49
N GLY A 135 20.49 11.72 -11.55
CA GLY A 135 20.66 12.18 -12.93
C GLY A 135 19.98 13.52 -13.19
N LEU A 136 18.76 13.71 -12.69
CA LEU A 136 18.05 14.99 -12.79
C LEU A 136 18.79 16.08 -12.00
N GLY A 137 19.28 15.77 -10.80
CA GLY A 137 20.06 16.69 -9.97
C GLY A 137 21.37 17.11 -10.65
N ALA A 138 22.13 16.14 -11.19
CA ALA A 138 23.36 16.40 -11.93
C ALA A 138 23.11 17.24 -13.20
N PHE A 139 22.02 16.97 -13.92
CA PHE A 139 21.63 17.76 -15.09
C PHE A 139 21.26 19.20 -14.73
N ILE A 140 20.46 19.40 -13.67
CA ILE A 140 20.09 20.75 -13.21
C ILE A 140 21.32 21.52 -12.74
N VAL A 141 22.20 20.90 -11.95
CA VAL A 141 23.47 21.50 -11.51
C VAL A 141 24.35 21.84 -12.71
N TRP A 142 24.44 20.95 -13.70
CA TRP A 142 25.19 21.21 -14.93
C TRP A 142 24.62 22.39 -15.72
N GLN A 143 23.29 22.53 -15.85
CA GLN A 143 22.69 23.69 -16.53
C GLN A 143 22.97 24.99 -15.77
N ILE A 144 22.84 25.01 -14.44
CA ILE A 144 23.13 26.21 -13.63
C ILE A 144 24.60 26.63 -13.74
N VAL A 145 25.53 25.68 -13.60
CA VAL A 145 26.97 25.94 -13.70
C VAL A 145 27.37 26.34 -15.12
N LYS A 146 26.75 25.73 -16.14
CA LYS A 146 26.95 26.09 -17.54
C LYS A 146 26.53 27.54 -17.82
N ASP A 147 25.40 27.98 -17.29
CA ASP A 147 24.92 29.35 -17.44
C ASP A 147 25.84 30.37 -16.75
N ASP A 148 26.39 30.04 -15.57
CA ASP A 148 27.37 30.90 -14.87
C ASP A 148 28.75 30.96 -15.57
N ILE A 149 29.18 29.87 -16.21
CA ILE A 149 30.46 29.79 -16.91
C ILE A 149 30.38 30.44 -18.31
N LEU A 150 29.30 30.22 -19.06
CA LEU A 150 29.11 30.78 -20.40
C LEU A 150 28.52 32.20 -20.39
N GLY A 151 27.91 32.64 -19.28
CA GLY A 151 27.39 34.00 -19.10
C GLY A 151 28.46 35.09 -18.93
N ARG A 152 29.73 34.73 -18.78
CA ARG A 152 30.88 35.67 -18.73
C ARG A 152 31.49 35.98 -20.11
N GLY A 153 30.80 35.61 -21.20
CA GLY A 153 31.22 35.85 -22.58
C GLY A 153 30.37 36.87 -23.35
N LYS A 154 29.82 37.89 -22.68
CA LYS A 154 29.36 39.13 -23.32
C LYS A 154 30.21 40.30 -22.84
#